data_AF-A0A3L6P891-F1
#
_entry.id   AF-A0A3L6P891-F1
#
_cell.length_a   1.000
_cell.length_b   1.000
_cell.length_c   1.000
_cell.angle_alpha   90.00
_cell.angle_beta   90.00
_cell.angle_gamma   90.00
#
_symmetry.space_group_name_H-M   'P 1'
#
loop_
_entity.id
_entity.type
_entity.pdbx_description
1 polymer ?
#
loop_
_entity_poly.entity_id
_entity_poly.type
_entity_poly.pdbx_seq_one_letter_code
_entity_poly.pdbx_strand_id
1 'polypeptide(L)'
;MEDLLLTVHQPGGFRPFSISIFSCELPQLRKQWLFYDFLSANHMSGSYDGSLFTIHPRQVHGVVPSGNGDPEASVGFGDPKAWKKFSRLRIDGLKIDHLNRGVEGPFGWIYEGNVDIVADVMFPADTDESITKVMADFYDQLEEIVDTNRHRFMRNIQEQGPALLTSGHLSDSAGDIHGEKPAAEPQTSEDERRYLIMDLRISMNDVKAAVPLFTKDMSYVNQALVRPIVAYINAKKTYIPINCRIVKRASDFDGSWSIFDCGLMNDMSAETYDAFANDVENQQSRVRRFKKVGFWTLSLAVHALFMGMAGNVV
;
A
#
# COMPACT_ATOMS: atom_id res chain seq x y z
N MET A 1 -21.20 -18.28 -4.54
CA MET A 1 -20.20 -19.37 -4.55
C MET A 1 -19.99 -19.78 -3.10
N GLU A 2 -20.09 -21.06 -2.80
CA GLU A 2 -20.01 -21.60 -1.43
C GLU A 2 -19.14 -22.86 -1.46
N ASP A 3 -18.47 -23.15 -0.34
CA ASP A 3 -17.68 -24.36 -0.11
C ASP A 3 -16.66 -24.72 -1.20
N LEU A 4 -15.84 -23.76 -1.62
CA LEU A 4 -14.74 -24.00 -2.55
C LEU A 4 -13.43 -24.23 -1.79
N LEU A 5 -12.73 -25.32 -2.10
CA LEU A 5 -11.36 -25.57 -1.66
C LEU A 5 -10.44 -25.68 -2.89
N LEU A 6 -9.44 -24.82 -2.96
CA LEU A 6 -8.42 -24.81 -4.00
C LEU A 6 -7.05 -25.05 -3.39
N THR A 7 -6.18 -25.75 -4.12
CA THR A 7 -4.74 -25.76 -3.84
C THR A 7 -4.05 -24.92 -4.90
N VAL A 8 -3.37 -23.87 -4.47
CA VAL A 8 -2.68 -22.95 -5.39
C VAL A 8 -1.24 -23.38 -5.54
N HIS A 9 -0.84 -23.56 -6.80
CA HIS A 9 0.55 -23.78 -7.19
C HIS A 9 1.09 -22.52 -7.85
N GLN A 10 1.99 -21.85 -7.13
CA GLN A 10 2.60 -20.62 -7.59
C GLN A 10 3.95 -20.91 -8.28
N PRO A 11 4.26 -20.26 -9.42
CA PRO A 11 5.60 -20.36 -10.02
C PRO A 11 6.69 -19.79 -9.10
N GLY A 12 7.95 -20.13 -9.36
CA GLY A 12 9.10 -19.67 -8.58
C GLY A 12 9.41 -20.52 -7.35
N GLY A 13 8.92 -21.76 -7.29
CA GLY A 13 9.24 -22.70 -6.21
C GLY A 13 8.58 -22.40 -4.86
N PHE A 14 7.59 -21.51 -4.84
CA PHE A 14 6.79 -21.27 -3.64
C PHE A 14 6.00 -22.53 -3.28
N ARG A 15 5.93 -22.85 -1.99
CA ARG A 15 5.22 -24.05 -1.51
C ARG A 15 3.74 -24.00 -1.90
N PRO A 16 3.12 -25.11 -2.29
CA PRO A 16 1.66 -25.16 -2.47
C PRO A 16 0.95 -24.79 -1.17
N PHE A 17 -0.20 -24.13 -1.28
CA PHE A 17 -1.03 -23.77 -0.14
C PHE A 17 -2.51 -23.84 -0.50
N SER A 18 -3.35 -23.99 0.51
CA SER A 18 -4.80 -24.06 0.34
C SER A 18 -5.44 -22.68 0.39
N ILE A 19 -6.45 -22.47 -0.44
CA ILE A 19 -7.41 -21.37 -0.32
C ILE A 19 -8.79 -21.99 -0.18
N SER A 20 -9.51 -21.62 0.87
CA SER A 20 -10.89 -22.01 1.08
C SER A 20 -11.78 -20.78 0.97
N ILE A 21 -12.89 -20.88 0.23
CA ILE A 21 -13.96 -19.90 0.22
C ILE A 21 -15.16 -20.56 0.89
N PHE A 22 -15.54 -20.04 2.05
CA PHE A 22 -16.71 -20.51 2.79
C PHE A 22 -17.98 -19.95 2.17
N SER A 23 -18.00 -18.63 1.93
CA SER A 23 -19.10 -17.95 1.28
C SER A 23 -18.58 -16.80 0.45
N CYS A 24 -19.10 -16.62 -0.75
CA CYS A 24 -18.73 -15.54 -1.66
C CYS A 24 -19.93 -15.12 -2.53
N GLU A 25 -20.29 -13.86 -2.41
CA GLU A 25 -21.28 -13.18 -3.21
C GLU A 25 -20.60 -12.06 -4.00
N LEU A 26 -20.65 -12.18 -5.33
CA LEU A 26 -20.06 -11.23 -6.27
C LEU A 26 -21.17 -10.57 -7.08
N PRO A 27 -21.08 -9.25 -7.34
CA PRO A 27 -22.02 -8.61 -8.27
C PRO A 27 -21.85 -9.11 -9.71
N GLN A 28 -20.63 -9.49 -10.09
CA GLN A 28 -20.27 -10.04 -11.39
C GLN A 28 -18.98 -10.87 -11.26
N LEU A 29 -18.75 -11.78 -12.21
CA LEU A 29 -17.52 -12.59 -12.26
C LEU A 29 -17.04 -12.71 -13.70
N ARG A 30 -16.07 -11.88 -14.09
CA ARG A 30 -15.48 -11.82 -15.42
C ARG A 30 -14.05 -12.37 -15.37
N LYS A 31 -13.73 -13.32 -16.25
CA LYS A 31 -12.39 -13.95 -16.32
C LYS A 31 -11.27 -12.92 -16.51
N GLN A 32 -11.51 -11.90 -17.33
CA GLN A 32 -10.54 -10.85 -17.62
C GLN A 32 -10.29 -9.93 -16.41
N TRP A 33 -11.28 -9.74 -15.54
CA TRP A 33 -11.22 -8.82 -14.39
C TRP A 33 -11.27 -9.57 -13.06
N LEU A 34 -10.73 -10.79 -13.03
CA LEU A 34 -10.98 -11.75 -11.96
C LEU A 34 -10.62 -11.20 -10.58
N PHE A 35 -9.41 -10.66 -10.44
CA PHE A 35 -8.95 -10.11 -9.16
C PHE A 35 -9.77 -8.89 -8.72
N TYR A 36 -10.09 -7.98 -9.65
CA TYR A 36 -10.92 -6.82 -9.38
C TYR A 36 -12.33 -7.21 -8.92
N ASP A 37 -12.96 -8.15 -9.61
CA ASP A 37 -14.31 -8.59 -9.30
C ASP A 37 -14.37 -9.21 -7.89
N PHE A 38 -13.35 -10.00 -7.50
CA PHE A 38 -13.22 -10.51 -6.12
C PHE A 38 -12.99 -9.40 -5.07
N LEU A 39 -12.13 -8.42 -5.34
CA LEU A 39 -11.96 -7.27 -4.44
C LEU A 39 -13.28 -6.50 -4.24
N SER A 40 -14.10 -6.44 -5.29
CA SER A 40 -15.40 -5.78 -5.31
C SER A 40 -16.56 -6.64 -4.76
N ALA A 41 -16.29 -7.79 -4.14
CA ALA A 41 -17.31 -8.70 -3.60
C ALA A 41 -18.30 -7.99 -2.65
N ASN A 42 -19.58 -8.39 -2.70
CA ASN A 42 -20.58 -7.93 -1.72
C ASN A 42 -20.30 -8.56 -0.37
N HIS A 43 -19.96 -9.85 -0.37
CA HIS A 43 -19.54 -10.58 0.80
C HIS A 43 -18.56 -11.66 0.35
N MET A 44 -17.45 -11.83 1.06
CA MET A 44 -16.56 -12.97 0.86
C MET A 44 -15.94 -13.34 2.19
N SER A 45 -15.91 -14.63 2.53
CA SER A 45 -15.23 -15.15 3.70
C SER A 45 -14.55 -16.47 3.36
N GLY A 46 -13.40 -16.69 3.98
CA GLY A 46 -12.58 -17.85 3.68
C GLY A 46 -11.30 -17.92 4.49
N SER A 47 -10.41 -18.80 4.05
CA SER A 47 -9.04 -18.89 4.55
C SER A 47 -8.04 -18.92 3.41
N TYR A 48 -6.89 -18.29 3.62
CA TYR A 48 -5.76 -18.24 2.70
C TYR A 48 -4.55 -18.79 3.44
N ASP A 49 -4.11 -20.00 3.10
CA ASP A 49 -3.04 -20.73 3.78
C ASP A 49 -3.24 -20.84 5.31
N GLY A 50 -4.50 -21.05 5.71
CA GLY A 50 -4.92 -21.12 7.11
C GLY A 50 -5.26 -19.77 7.77
N SER A 51 -4.92 -18.64 7.14
CA SER A 51 -5.22 -17.29 7.64
C SER A 51 -6.63 -16.87 7.23
N LEU A 52 -7.48 -16.51 8.19
CA LEU A 52 -8.87 -16.12 7.92
C LEU A 52 -8.91 -14.77 7.21
N PHE A 53 -9.75 -14.67 6.19
CA PHE A 53 -10.02 -13.40 5.51
C PHE A 53 -11.51 -13.14 5.34
N THR A 54 -11.86 -11.85 5.26
CA THR A 54 -13.20 -11.38 4.98
C THR A 54 -13.17 -10.17 4.04
N ILE A 55 -14.18 -10.06 3.19
CA ILE A 55 -14.49 -8.89 2.38
C ILE A 55 -15.96 -8.56 2.65
N HIS A 56 -16.23 -7.33 3.07
CA HIS A 56 -17.57 -6.85 3.34
C HIS A 56 -17.69 -5.37 3.02
N PRO A 57 -18.90 -4.83 2.78
CA PRO A 57 -19.07 -3.41 2.56
C PRO A 57 -18.68 -2.66 3.84
N ARG A 58 -17.90 -1.58 3.70
CA ARG A 58 -17.48 -0.78 4.84
C ARG A 58 -18.71 -0.10 5.44
N GLN A 59 -19.15 -0.54 6.62
CA GLN A 59 -20.22 0.13 7.36
C GLN A 59 -19.69 1.44 7.94
N VAL A 60 -19.86 2.53 7.20
CA VAL A 60 -19.64 3.88 7.71
C VAL A 60 -20.84 4.28 8.58
N HIS A 61 -20.72 4.10 9.90
CA HIS A 61 -21.64 4.74 10.83
C HIS A 61 -21.55 6.26 10.61
N GLY A 62 -22.62 6.86 10.07
CA GLY A 62 -22.72 8.31 9.85
C GLY A 62 -22.84 8.76 8.39
N VAL A 63 -22.64 7.89 7.40
CA VAL A 63 -22.86 8.26 5.98
C VAL A 63 -24.18 7.63 5.53
N VAL A 64 -25.27 8.34 5.80
CA VAL A 64 -26.55 8.08 5.15
C VAL A 64 -26.36 8.34 3.65
N PRO A 65 -26.83 7.48 2.72
CA PRO A 65 -26.82 7.79 1.28
C PRO A 65 -27.85 8.87 0.89
N SER A 66 -28.45 9.55 1.86
CA SER A 66 -29.48 10.57 1.65
C SER A 66 -28.90 11.96 1.84
N GLY A 67 -28.37 12.50 0.74
CA GLY A 67 -28.64 13.87 0.29
C GLY A 67 -28.21 15.08 1.12
N ASN A 68 -27.76 14.96 2.38
CA ASN A 68 -27.34 16.12 3.21
C ASN A 68 -26.52 15.65 4.44
N GLY A 69 -25.21 15.38 4.30
CA GLY A 69 -24.35 14.97 5.41
C GLY A 69 -22.92 15.50 5.28
N ASP A 70 -22.32 15.85 6.42
CA ASP A 70 -21.22 16.78 6.62
C ASP A 70 -19.97 16.65 5.72
N PRO A 71 -19.40 17.78 5.25
CA PRO A 71 -18.18 17.84 4.44
C PRO A 71 -16.87 17.55 5.20
N GLU A 72 -16.93 17.18 6.48
CA GLU A 72 -15.74 16.96 7.31
C GLU A 72 -15.27 15.49 7.32
N ALA A 73 -16.08 14.55 6.83
CA ALA A 73 -15.70 13.14 6.65
C ALA A 73 -15.05 12.83 5.28
N SER A 74 -15.04 13.81 4.37
CA SER A 74 -14.46 13.72 3.01
C SER A 74 -13.00 14.20 2.94
N VAL A 75 -12.36 14.46 4.08
CA VAL A 75 -10.95 14.90 4.14
C VAL A 75 -10.06 13.82 3.50
N GLY A 76 -9.70 14.07 2.24
CA GLY A 76 -8.80 13.24 1.44
C GLY A 76 -9.46 12.24 0.49
N PHE A 77 -10.78 12.32 0.22
CA PHE A 77 -11.51 11.32 -0.58
C PHE A 77 -12.38 11.88 -1.72
N GLY A 78 -12.38 13.19 -1.98
CA GLY A 78 -13.15 13.79 -3.08
C GLY A 78 -14.68 13.80 -2.87
N ASP A 79 -15.43 14.07 -3.93
CA ASP A 79 -16.89 14.10 -3.92
C ASP A 79 -17.45 12.68 -3.65
N PRO A 80 -18.39 12.49 -2.69
CA PRO A 80 -19.07 11.21 -2.47
C PRO A 80 -19.64 10.55 -3.73
N LYS A 81 -20.01 11.33 -4.75
CA LYS A 81 -20.52 10.82 -6.03
C LYS A 81 -19.47 10.09 -6.87
N ALA A 82 -18.18 10.23 -6.52
CA ALA A 82 -17.07 9.61 -7.24
C ALA A 82 -17.00 8.10 -7.03
N TRP A 83 -17.70 7.61 -6.00
CA TRP A 83 -17.52 6.27 -5.48
C TRP A 83 -18.78 5.45 -5.60
N LYS A 84 -18.66 4.30 -6.28
CA LYS A 84 -19.72 3.30 -6.34
C LYS A 84 -19.86 2.54 -5.03
N LYS A 85 -18.72 2.19 -4.43
CA LYS A 85 -18.67 1.22 -3.35
C LYS A 85 -17.43 1.40 -2.48
N PHE A 86 -17.63 1.20 -1.19
CA PHE A 86 -16.56 1.06 -0.21
C PHE A 86 -16.55 -0.38 0.31
N SER A 87 -15.43 -1.06 0.15
CA SER A 87 -15.22 -2.43 0.64
C SER A 87 -14.14 -2.43 1.72
N ARG A 88 -14.29 -3.27 2.73
CA ARG A 88 -13.25 -3.57 3.71
C ARG A 88 -12.83 -5.01 3.54
N LEU A 89 -11.57 -5.18 3.17
CA LEU A 89 -10.87 -6.46 3.21
C LEU A 89 -10.10 -6.55 4.52
N ARG A 90 -10.17 -7.71 5.16
CA ARG A 90 -9.35 -8.05 6.32
C ARG A 90 -8.79 -9.44 6.16
N ILE A 91 -7.50 -9.62 6.45
CA ILE A 91 -6.86 -10.92 6.61
C ILE A 91 -5.99 -10.89 7.87
N ASP A 92 -6.14 -11.91 8.72
CA ASP A 92 -5.45 -12.00 10.00
C ASP A 92 -4.42 -13.14 9.98
N GLY A 93 -3.20 -12.87 10.45
CA GLY A 93 -2.14 -13.85 10.63
C GLY A 93 -1.59 -14.41 9.32
N LEU A 94 -1.58 -13.63 8.24
CA LEU A 94 -0.97 -14.04 6.97
C LEU A 94 0.54 -14.18 7.15
N LYS A 95 1.11 -15.33 6.80
CA LYS A 95 2.58 -15.50 6.82
C LYS A 95 3.24 -14.51 5.85
N ILE A 96 4.32 -13.87 6.29
CA ILE A 96 5.02 -12.85 5.50
C ILE A 96 5.60 -13.40 4.18
N ASP A 97 5.85 -14.70 4.11
CA ASP A 97 6.39 -15.35 2.91
C ASP A 97 5.49 -15.18 1.66
N HIS A 98 4.18 -15.01 1.84
CA HIS A 98 3.24 -14.67 0.77
C HIS A 98 3.47 -13.27 0.18
N LEU A 99 4.07 -12.35 0.92
CA LEU A 99 4.42 -11.00 0.45
C LEU A 99 5.85 -10.94 -0.11
N ASN A 100 6.69 -11.92 0.19
CA ASN A 100 8.12 -11.90 -0.14
C ASN A 100 8.50 -12.52 -1.48
N ARG A 101 7.52 -12.77 -2.33
CA ARG A 101 7.66 -13.67 -3.48
C ARG A 101 8.46 -13.07 -4.64
N GLY A 102 9.77 -12.91 -4.44
CA GLY A 102 10.64 -12.21 -5.39
C GLY A 102 10.32 -10.72 -5.50
N VAL A 103 9.55 -10.19 -4.54
CA VAL A 103 9.24 -8.76 -4.45
C VAL A 103 10.50 -8.06 -3.98
N GLU A 104 10.95 -7.13 -4.80
CA GLU A 104 12.05 -6.27 -4.42
C GLU A 104 11.55 -5.25 -3.38
N GLY A 105 12.40 -4.85 -2.43
CA GLY A 105 12.06 -3.88 -1.37
C GLY A 105 11.84 -4.50 0.02
N PRO A 106 11.14 -3.80 0.94
CA PRO A 106 11.10 -4.13 2.36
C PRO A 106 10.50 -5.50 2.66
N PHE A 107 9.48 -5.94 1.92
CA PHE A 107 8.94 -7.29 2.07
C PHE A 107 10.03 -8.33 1.81
N GLY A 108 10.75 -8.25 0.70
CA GLY A 108 11.86 -9.15 0.37
C GLY A 108 12.99 -9.22 1.42
N TRP A 109 13.09 -8.26 2.34
CA TRP A 109 14.07 -8.29 3.44
C TRP A 109 13.58 -9.10 4.64
N ILE A 110 12.26 -9.26 4.83
CA ILE A 110 11.63 -9.81 6.03
C ILE A 110 11.36 -11.30 5.89
N TYR A 111 12.28 -12.18 6.26
CA TYR A 111 12.15 -13.62 5.99
C TYR A 111 11.29 -14.41 7.00
N GLU A 112 10.86 -13.79 8.11
CA GLU A 112 10.07 -14.46 9.16
C GLU A 112 9.06 -13.48 9.77
N GLY A 113 7.91 -14.00 10.21
CA GLY A 113 6.83 -13.26 10.86
C GLY A 113 5.47 -13.43 10.17
N ASN A 114 4.47 -12.74 10.68
CA ASN A 114 3.11 -12.74 10.15
C ASN A 114 2.55 -11.31 10.12
N VAL A 115 1.57 -11.09 9.26
CA VAL A 115 0.94 -9.79 9.05
C VAL A 115 -0.57 -9.89 9.19
N ASP A 116 -1.15 -8.90 9.85
CA ASP A 116 -2.59 -8.63 9.77
C ASP A 116 -2.78 -7.45 8.82
N ILE A 117 -3.66 -7.59 7.83
CA ILE A 117 -3.91 -6.54 6.84
C ILE A 117 -5.38 -6.18 6.89
N VAL A 118 -5.65 -4.88 7.02
CA VAL A 118 -6.96 -4.28 6.82
C VAL A 118 -6.85 -3.27 5.68
N ALA A 119 -7.56 -3.53 4.58
CA ALA A 119 -7.60 -2.64 3.42
C ALA A 119 -9.02 -2.10 3.23
N ASP A 120 -9.16 -0.77 3.28
CA ASP A 120 -10.38 -0.08 2.88
C ASP A 120 -10.23 0.31 1.39
N VAL A 121 -11.05 -0.29 0.53
CA VAL A 121 -11.00 -0.13 -0.93
C VAL A 121 -12.17 0.71 -1.41
N MET A 122 -11.88 1.73 -2.21
CA MET A 122 -12.84 2.64 -2.81
C MET A 122 -12.91 2.36 -4.31
N PHE A 123 -14.08 1.91 -4.76
CA PHE A 123 -14.33 1.61 -6.17
C PHE A 123 -14.97 2.83 -6.85
N PRO A 124 -14.43 3.26 -8.01
CA PRO A 124 -14.98 4.41 -8.73
C PRO A 124 -16.41 4.13 -9.21
N ALA A 125 -17.21 5.19 -9.35
CA ALA A 125 -18.53 5.17 -9.98
C ALA A 125 -18.44 4.63 -11.42
N ASP A 126 -19.52 3.99 -11.88
CA ASP A 126 -19.70 3.73 -13.30
C ASP A 126 -20.02 5.08 -13.98
N THR A 127 -19.50 5.31 -15.17
CA THR A 127 -19.63 6.59 -15.89
C THR A 127 -21.06 6.83 -16.38
N ASP A 128 -21.80 7.70 -15.67
CA ASP A 128 -22.99 8.37 -16.19
C ASP A 128 -22.61 9.76 -16.72
N GLU A 129 -23.09 10.15 -17.91
CA GLU A 129 -22.76 11.41 -18.61
C GLU A 129 -22.97 12.69 -17.76
N SER A 130 -23.78 12.62 -16.70
CA SER A 130 -24.08 13.77 -15.81
C SER A 130 -23.05 14.00 -14.70
N ILE A 131 -22.19 13.03 -14.41
CA ILE A 131 -21.25 13.03 -13.27
C ILE A 131 -19.81 13.35 -13.72
N THR A 132 -19.51 13.19 -15.01
CA THR A 132 -18.17 13.31 -15.62
C THR A 132 -17.48 14.65 -15.37
N LYS A 133 -18.20 15.78 -15.44
CA LYS A 133 -17.57 17.11 -15.28
C LYS A 133 -17.04 17.38 -13.86
N VAL A 134 -17.69 16.84 -12.82
CA VAL A 134 -17.25 17.04 -11.42
C VAL A 134 -16.11 16.08 -11.06
N MET A 135 -16.01 14.94 -11.76
CA MET A 135 -14.95 13.96 -11.55
C MET A 135 -13.63 14.33 -12.22
N ALA A 136 -13.64 15.18 -13.24
CA ALA A 136 -12.44 15.55 -13.99
C ALA A 136 -11.35 16.12 -13.07
N ASP A 137 -11.65 17.18 -12.31
CA ASP A 137 -10.69 17.81 -11.39
C ASP A 137 -10.16 16.84 -10.32
N PHE A 138 -11.00 15.90 -9.89
CA PHE A 138 -10.61 14.88 -8.91
C PHE A 138 -9.69 13.82 -9.52
N TYR A 139 -10.01 13.35 -10.72
CA TYR A 139 -9.18 12.40 -11.45
C TYR A 139 -7.84 13.01 -11.86
N ASP A 140 -7.78 14.30 -12.19
CA ASP A 140 -6.52 14.98 -12.47
C ASP A 140 -5.58 14.99 -11.25
N GLN A 141 -6.11 15.19 -10.04
CA GLN A 141 -5.33 15.08 -8.80
C GLN A 141 -4.82 13.66 -8.54
N LEU A 142 -5.65 12.65 -8.81
CA LEU A 142 -5.25 11.24 -8.68
C LEU A 142 -4.24 10.84 -9.77
N GLU A 143 -4.37 11.39 -10.96
CA GLU A 143 -3.42 11.21 -12.07
C GLU A 143 -2.04 11.70 -11.67
N GLU A 144 -1.93 12.89 -11.09
CA GLU A 144 -0.65 13.42 -10.60
C GLU A 144 0.01 12.50 -9.56
N ILE A 145 -0.79 11.94 -8.63
CA ILE A 145 -0.30 10.98 -7.62
C ILE A 145 0.18 9.70 -8.30
N VAL A 146 -0.63 9.17 -9.22
CA VAL A 146 -0.28 7.95 -9.97
C VAL A 146 0.98 8.20 -10.77
N ASP A 147 1.06 9.25 -11.56
CA ASP A 147 2.22 9.57 -12.40
C ASP A 147 3.46 9.82 -11.57
N THR A 148 3.35 10.49 -10.42
CA THR A 148 4.47 10.60 -9.46
C THR A 148 4.97 9.23 -9.03
N ASN A 149 4.07 8.31 -8.69
CA ASN A 149 4.42 6.94 -8.36
C ASN A 149 5.04 6.21 -9.58
N ARG A 150 4.46 6.34 -10.79
CA ARG A 150 5.00 5.76 -12.03
C ARG A 150 6.43 6.26 -12.31
N HIS A 151 6.66 7.56 -12.16
CA HIS A 151 7.96 8.19 -12.38
C HIS A 151 9.00 7.73 -11.34
N ARG A 152 8.62 7.48 -10.07
CA ARG A 152 9.53 6.84 -9.09
C ARG A 152 9.98 5.45 -9.53
N PHE A 153 9.11 4.69 -10.20
CA PHE A 153 9.47 3.38 -10.75
C PHE A 153 10.30 3.49 -12.04
N MET A 154 9.96 4.43 -12.93
CA MET A 154 10.59 4.60 -14.26
C MET A 154 11.95 5.30 -14.25
N ARG A 155 12.18 6.30 -13.38
CA ARG A 155 13.37 7.18 -13.47
C ARG A 155 14.70 6.44 -13.29
N ASN A 156 14.71 5.23 -12.73
CA ASN A 156 15.94 4.45 -12.55
C ASN A 156 16.09 3.28 -13.54
N ILE A 157 15.13 3.05 -14.44
CA ILE A 157 15.26 2.05 -15.54
C ILE A 157 16.15 2.61 -16.67
N GLN A 158 16.15 3.93 -16.89
CA GLN A 158 16.94 4.59 -17.94
C GLN A 158 18.46 4.40 -17.75
N GLU A 159 18.95 4.06 -16.56
CA GLU A 159 20.38 3.88 -16.29
C GLU A 159 20.89 2.43 -16.53
N GLN A 160 20.04 1.39 -16.65
CA GLN A 160 20.50 0.00 -16.82
C GLN A 160 19.56 -0.91 -17.64
N GLY A 161 19.63 -0.82 -18.97
CA GLY A 161 19.41 -1.93 -19.93
C GLY A 161 18.02 -2.63 -20.00
N PRO A 162 17.70 -3.32 -21.12
CA PRO A 162 16.35 -3.79 -21.40
C PRO A 162 16.15 -5.23 -20.92
N ALA A 163 15.82 -5.43 -19.64
CA ALA A 163 15.46 -6.77 -19.16
C ALA A 163 14.58 -6.73 -17.92
N LEU A 164 13.34 -6.22 -18.03
CA LEU A 164 12.24 -6.52 -17.09
C LEU A 164 10.89 -6.03 -17.66
N LEU A 165 10.52 -6.50 -18.85
CA LEU A 165 9.19 -6.31 -19.42
C LEU A 165 8.27 -7.47 -18.99
N THR A 166 7.86 -7.55 -17.72
CA THR A 166 6.83 -8.53 -17.30
C THR A 166 6.06 -8.11 -16.04
N SER A 167 5.60 -6.86 -15.95
CA SER A 167 4.57 -6.47 -14.98
C SER A 167 3.59 -5.55 -15.66
N GLY A 168 2.28 -5.80 -15.48
CA GLY A 168 1.17 -5.26 -16.28
C GLY A 168 1.06 -3.74 -16.36
N HIS A 169 1.86 -3.01 -15.60
CA HIS A 169 1.98 -1.56 -15.66
C HIS A 169 2.96 -1.05 -16.73
N LEU A 170 3.76 -1.92 -17.38
CA LEU A 170 4.84 -1.55 -18.30
C LEU A 170 4.54 -1.76 -19.79
N SER A 171 3.39 -2.34 -20.16
CA SER A 171 3.13 -2.74 -21.55
C SER A 171 2.79 -1.57 -22.49
N ASP A 172 2.27 -0.47 -21.98
CA ASP A 172 1.67 0.57 -22.83
C ASP A 172 2.67 1.61 -23.36
N SER A 173 3.93 1.54 -22.97
CA SER A 173 4.99 2.46 -23.46
C SER A 173 6.17 1.77 -24.13
N ALA A 174 6.21 0.43 -24.18
CA ALA A 174 7.20 -0.28 -25.00
C ALA A 174 6.99 -0.06 -26.51
N GLY A 175 5.83 0.48 -26.91
CA GLY A 175 5.52 0.86 -28.28
C GLY A 175 6.22 2.15 -28.76
N ASP A 176 6.81 2.95 -27.87
CA ASP A 176 7.18 4.35 -28.18
C ASP A 176 8.70 4.61 -28.17
N ILE A 177 9.51 3.60 -28.51
CA ILE A 177 10.98 3.70 -28.53
C ILE A 177 11.52 4.22 -29.88
N HIS A 178 10.67 4.49 -30.88
CA HIS A 178 11.13 5.06 -32.15
C HIS A 178 10.33 6.30 -32.59
N GLY A 179 10.85 7.48 -32.21
CA GLY A 179 10.81 8.66 -33.09
C GLY A 179 9.93 9.82 -32.62
N GLU A 180 10.57 10.74 -31.88
CA GLU A 180 10.44 12.20 -31.99
C GLU A 180 9.24 12.77 -32.76
N LYS A 181 8.16 13.05 -32.01
CA LYS A 181 7.19 14.15 -32.19
C LYS A 181 6.45 14.35 -30.86
N PRO A 182 6.13 15.59 -30.43
CA PRO A 182 5.16 15.79 -29.36
C PRO A 182 3.80 15.40 -29.94
N ALA A 183 3.46 14.12 -29.83
CA ALA A 183 2.14 13.64 -30.17
C ALA A 183 1.15 14.26 -29.18
N ALA A 184 0.07 14.82 -29.73
CA ALA A 184 -1.07 15.32 -28.98
C ALA A 184 -1.44 14.33 -27.87
N GLU A 185 -1.84 14.86 -26.70
CA GLU A 185 -2.41 14.09 -25.60
C GLU A 185 -3.28 12.97 -26.20
N PRO A 186 -2.91 11.69 -26.04
CA PRO A 186 -3.83 10.64 -26.43
C PRO A 186 -5.10 10.93 -25.63
N GLN A 187 -6.22 11.01 -26.33
CA GLN A 187 -7.54 11.00 -25.71
C GLN A 187 -7.64 9.66 -25.00
N THR A 188 -7.05 9.58 -23.81
CA THR A 188 -7.18 8.47 -22.87
C THR A 188 -8.67 8.30 -22.69
N SER A 189 -9.15 7.11 -23.02
CA SER A 189 -10.58 6.84 -22.92
C SER A 189 -11.05 7.14 -21.49
N GLU A 190 -12.26 7.68 -21.29
CA GLU A 190 -12.73 8.01 -19.93
C GLU A 190 -12.70 6.78 -18.99
N ASP A 191 -12.79 5.58 -19.56
CA ASP A 191 -12.62 4.30 -18.87
C ASP A 191 -11.22 4.10 -18.28
N GLU A 192 -10.16 4.66 -18.89
CA GLU A 192 -8.75 4.60 -18.45
C GLU A 192 -8.43 5.56 -17.30
N ARG A 193 -9.26 6.59 -17.09
CA ARG A 193 -9.09 7.59 -16.00
C ARG A 193 -9.82 7.24 -14.72
N ARG A 194 -10.32 6.01 -14.59
CA ARG A 194 -10.95 5.54 -13.35
C ARG A 194 -9.88 5.07 -12.38
N TYR A 195 -9.89 5.62 -11.17
CA TYR A 195 -8.94 5.25 -10.13
C TYR A 195 -9.64 4.52 -8.98
N LEU A 196 -8.96 3.49 -8.47
CA LEU A 196 -9.26 2.78 -7.25
C LEU A 196 -8.31 3.26 -6.17
N ILE A 197 -8.84 3.61 -5.00
CA ILE A 197 -8.04 3.97 -3.82
C ILE A 197 -8.08 2.82 -2.83
N MET A 198 -6.94 2.47 -2.27
CA MET A 198 -6.81 1.45 -1.24
C MET A 198 -6.04 2.02 -0.05
N ASP A 199 -6.71 2.15 1.08
CA ASP A 199 -6.11 2.50 2.35
C ASP A 199 -5.75 1.21 3.11
N LEU A 200 -4.46 0.89 3.16
CA LEU A 200 -3.95 -0.31 3.83
C LEU A 200 -3.40 0.03 5.21
N ARG A 201 -3.77 -0.81 6.17
CA ARG A 201 -3.18 -0.90 7.50
C ARG A 201 -2.62 -2.28 7.67
N ILE A 202 -1.30 -2.38 7.73
CA ILE A 202 -0.55 -3.62 7.84
C ILE A 202 0.09 -3.63 9.24
N SER A 203 -0.31 -4.60 10.06
CA SER A 203 0.32 -4.86 11.34
C SER A 203 1.31 -6.00 11.17
N MET A 204 2.60 -5.70 11.24
CA MET A 204 3.65 -6.71 11.14
C MET A 204 3.99 -7.24 12.53
N ASN A 205 3.80 -8.53 12.77
CA ASN A 205 3.97 -9.18 14.06
C ASN A 205 5.22 -10.07 14.05
N ASP A 206 6.05 -9.92 15.09
CA ASP A 206 7.27 -10.73 15.33
C ASP A 206 8.17 -10.92 14.09
N VAL A 207 8.29 -9.86 13.29
CA VAL A 207 9.02 -9.89 12.02
C VAL A 207 10.54 -9.86 12.21
N LYS A 208 11.25 -10.64 11.38
CA LYS A 208 12.72 -10.61 11.29
C LYS A 208 13.17 -10.30 9.89
N ALA A 209 14.13 -9.40 9.77
CA ALA A 209 14.68 -8.95 8.50
C ALA A 209 16.18 -9.18 8.39
N ALA A 210 16.64 -9.41 7.17
CA ALA A 210 18.05 -9.48 6.82
C ALA A 210 18.37 -8.43 5.74
N VAL A 211 19.61 -7.92 5.77
CA VAL A 211 20.08 -7.04 4.71
C VAL A 211 20.20 -7.86 3.42
N PRO A 212 19.60 -7.41 2.30
CA PRO A 212 19.72 -8.11 1.02
C PRO A 212 21.19 -8.20 0.58
N LEU A 213 21.61 -9.39 0.13
CA LEU A 213 22.98 -9.64 -0.35
C LEU A 213 23.26 -8.97 -1.70
N PHE A 214 22.21 -8.81 -2.52
CA PHE A 214 22.24 -8.12 -3.79
C PHE A 214 21.02 -7.22 -3.86
N THR A 215 21.22 -5.92 -3.82
CA THR A 215 20.23 -5.01 -4.37
C THR A 215 20.58 -4.87 -5.84
N LYS A 216 19.75 -5.43 -6.73
CA LYS A 216 19.63 -4.77 -8.05
C LYS A 216 19.32 -3.30 -7.77
N ASP A 217 19.79 -2.40 -8.62
CA ASP A 217 19.61 -0.96 -8.45
C ASP A 217 18.11 -0.62 -8.50
N MET A 218 17.48 -0.76 -7.35
CA MET A 218 16.07 -0.57 -7.12
C MET A 218 15.73 0.89 -7.31
N SER A 219 14.63 1.17 -8.01
CA SER A 219 14.32 2.55 -8.37
C SER A 219 13.97 3.45 -7.18
N TYR A 220 13.31 2.88 -6.17
CA TYR A 220 12.78 3.64 -5.04
C TYR A 220 13.54 3.40 -3.73
N VAL A 221 14.46 2.44 -3.67
CA VAL A 221 15.20 2.13 -2.44
C VAL A 221 16.49 2.93 -2.36
N ASN A 222 16.61 3.74 -1.31
CA ASN A 222 17.86 4.40 -0.96
C ASN A 222 18.74 3.43 -0.15
N GLN A 223 19.89 3.06 -0.70
CA GLN A 223 20.86 2.14 -0.06
C GLN A 223 21.31 2.60 1.33
N ALA A 224 21.33 3.91 1.59
CA ALA A 224 21.69 4.45 2.91
C ALA A 224 20.68 4.08 4.01
N LEU A 225 19.41 3.85 3.65
CA LEU A 225 18.32 3.55 4.59
C LEU A 225 18.10 2.05 4.80
N VAL A 226 18.62 1.19 3.92
CA VAL A 226 18.44 -0.28 4.03
C VAL A 226 18.87 -0.81 5.39
N ARG A 227 20.11 -0.54 5.81
CA ARG A 227 20.63 -1.04 7.10
C ARG A 227 19.87 -0.46 8.30
N PRO A 228 19.61 0.86 8.38
CA PRO A 228 18.76 1.43 9.42
C PRO A 228 17.36 0.81 9.49
N ILE A 229 16.70 0.56 8.36
CA ILE A 229 15.36 -0.05 8.31
C ILE A 229 15.42 -1.49 8.82
N VAL A 230 16.35 -2.31 8.33
CA VAL A 230 16.51 -3.70 8.82
C VAL A 230 16.81 -3.73 10.32
N ALA A 231 17.66 -2.82 10.81
CA ALA A 231 17.94 -2.70 12.24
C ALA A 231 16.68 -2.27 13.04
N TYR A 232 15.86 -1.37 12.50
CA TYR A 232 14.60 -0.96 13.10
C TYR A 232 13.61 -2.11 13.21
N ILE A 233 13.43 -2.88 12.13
CA ILE A 233 12.55 -4.06 12.10
C ILE A 233 12.96 -5.03 13.20
N ASN A 234 14.24 -5.43 13.23
CA ASN A 234 14.75 -6.40 14.20
C ASN A 234 14.77 -5.87 15.66
N ALA A 235 14.77 -4.56 15.86
CA ALA A 235 14.72 -3.96 17.20
C ALA A 235 13.32 -3.97 17.81
N LYS A 236 12.26 -4.06 16.99
CA LYS A 236 10.87 -4.09 17.43
C LYS A 236 10.44 -5.53 17.71
N LYS A 237 10.02 -5.79 18.95
CA LYS A 237 9.67 -7.15 19.45
C LYS A 237 8.17 -7.40 19.62
N THR A 238 7.30 -6.48 19.20
CA THR A 238 5.85 -6.60 19.40
C THR A 238 5.15 -6.61 18.05
N TYR A 239 4.87 -5.41 17.53
CA TYR A 239 4.33 -5.24 16.20
C TYR A 239 4.81 -3.91 15.62
N ILE A 240 4.83 -3.82 14.30
CA ILE A 240 5.12 -2.58 13.56
C ILE A 240 3.87 -2.25 12.75
N PRO A 241 3.17 -1.14 13.07
CA PRO A 241 2.05 -0.68 12.26
C PRO A 241 2.56 0.09 11.04
N ILE A 242 2.13 -0.31 9.86
CA ILE A 242 2.39 0.37 8.58
C ILE A 242 1.06 0.83 8.02
N ASN A 243 0.93 2.13 7.76
CA ASN A 243 -0.23 2.72 7.12
C ASN A 243 0.21 3.26 5.76
N CYS A 244 -0.45 2.84 4.70
CA CYS A 244 -0.18 3.33 3.35
C CYS A 244 -1.47 3.50 2.55
N ARG A 245 -1.41 4.41 1.57
CA ARG A 245 -2.50 4.66 0.62
C ARG A 245 -1.98 4.38 -0.77
N ILE A 246 -2.67 3.51 -1.50
CA ILE A 246 -2.36 3.19 -2.88
C ILE A 246 -3.47 3.74 -3.77
N VAL A 247 -3.10 4.47 -4.81
CA VAL A 247 -4.00 4.93 -5.86
C VAL A 247 -3.62 4.20 -7.13
N LYS A 248 -4.58 3.56 -7.79
CA LYS A 248 -4.32 2.68 -8.94
C LYS A 248 -5.37 2.86 -10.02
N ARG A 249 -4.98 2.81 -11.29
CA ARG A 249 -5.94 2.85 -12.39
C ARG A 249 -6.76 1.56 -12.40
N ALA A 250 -8.05 1.66 -12.71
CA ALA A 250 -8.91 0.49 -12.83
C ALA A 250 -8.42 -0.41 -13.98
N SER A 251 -7.93 0.18 -15.07
CA SER A 251 -7.34 -0.55 -16.20
C SER A 251 -6.14 -1.43 -15.82
N ASP A 252 -5.38 -1.12 -14.75
CA ASP A 252 -4.28 -1.97 -14.28
C ASP A 252 -4.76 -3.35 -13.80
N PHE A 253 -6.06 -3.50 -13.53
CA PHE A 253 -6.65 -4.78 -13.15
C PHE A 253 -7.10 -5.62 -14.35
N ASP A 254 -7.03 -5.09 -15.57
CA ASP A 254 -7.35 -5.82 -16.78
C ASP A 254 -6.35 -6.99 -16.97
N GLY A 255 -6.88 -8.21 -17.03
CA GLY A 255 -6.11 -9.45 -17.11
C GLY A 255 -5.52 -9.92 -15.79
N SER A 256 -5.80 -9.24 -14.67
CA SER A 256 -5.20 -9.58 -13.37
C SER A 256 -5.94 -10.71 -12.65
N TRP A 257 -5.17 -11.68 -12.15
CA TRP A 257 -5.66 -12.82 -11.36
C TRP A 257 -5.23 -12.72 -9.89
N SER A 258 -4.12 -12.02 -9.64
CA SER A 258 -3.53 -11.83 -8.33
C SER A 258 -2.99 -10.41 -8.13
N ILE A 259 -2.65 -10.08 -6.88
CA ILE A 259 -1.99 -8.82 -6.49
C ILE A 259 -0.67 -8.55 -7.22
N PHE A 260 -0.02 -9.61 -7.72
CA PHE A 260 1.24 -9.51 -8.45
C PHE A 260 1.03 -9.10 -9.91
N ASP A 261 -0.06 -9.55 -10.53
CA ASP A 261 -0.31 -9.36 -11.97
C ASP A 261 -0.67 -7.90 -12.28
N CYS A 262 -1.47 -7.27 -11.42
CA CYS A 262 -1.80 -5.86 -11.53
C CYS A 262 -0.68 -4.93 -11.00
N GLY A 263 0.40 -5.47 -10.43
CA GLY A 263 1.50 -4.67 -9.86
C GLY A 263 1.18 -4.01 -8.50
N LEU A 264 0.00 -4.26 -7.92
CA LEU A 264 -0.39 -3.74 -6.60
C LEU A 264 0.60 -4.13 -5.49
N MET A 265 1.27 -5.29 -5.62
CA MET A 265 2.33 -5.72 -4.71
C MET A 265 3.55 -4.78 -4.73
N ASN A 266 3.92 -4.25 -5.90
CA ASN A 266 5.05 -3.32 -6.04
C ASN A 266 4.71 -1.97 -5.41
N ASP A 267 3.50 -1.48 -5.68
CA ASP A 267 2.95 -0.25 -5.09
C ASP A 267 2.95 -0.35 -3.55
N MET A 268 2.46 -1.48 -3.02
CA MET A 268 2.45 -1.75 -1.59
C MET A 268 3.86 -1.83 -0.99
N SER A 269 4.82 -2.43 -1.69
CA SER A 269 6.22 -2.52 -1.25
C SER A 269 6.88 -1.15 -1.18
N ALA A 270 6.65 -0.28 -2.17
CA ALA A 270 7.19 1.07 -2.20
C ALA A 270 6.62 1.95 -1.07
N GLU A 271 5.30 1.93 -0.88
CA GLU A 271 4.68 2.69 0.22
C GLU A 271 5.10 2.16 1.60
N THR A 272 5.27 0.85 1.75
CA THR A 272 5.80 0.25 2.97
C THR A 272 7.24 0.71 3.24
N TYR A 273 8.05 0.87 2.19
CA TYR A 273 9.41 1.39 2.31
C TYR A 273 9.43 2.82 2.81
N ASP A 274 8.58 3.69 2.24
CA ASP A 274 8.45 5.09 2.66
C ASP A 274 7.98 5.18 4.12
N ALA A 275 7.02 4.35 4.53
CA ALA A 275 6.57 4.26 5.91
C ALA A 275 7.74 3.86 6.86
N PHE A 276 8.54 2.86 6.49
CA PHE A 276 9.71 2.47 7.27
C PHE A 276 10.78 3.57 7.33
N ALA A 277 11.05 4.25 6.22
CA ALA A 277 12.00 5.36 6.16
C ALA A 277 11.60 6.48 7.14
N ASN A 278 10.33 6.87 7.10
CA ASN A 278 9.75 7.86 8.00
C ASN A 278 9.83 7.42 9.48
N ASP A 279 9.53 6.15 9.77
CA ASP A 279 9.63 5.58 11.12
C ASP A 279 11.06 5.62 11.68
N VAL A 280 12.05 5.28 10.85
CA VAL A 280 13.47 5.31 11.21
C VAL A 280 13.91 6.76 11.48
N GLU A 281 13.56 7.69 10.62
CA GLU A 281 13.88 9.11 10.80
C GLU A 281 13.24 9.66 12.09
N ASN A 282 11.97 9.36 12.32
CA ASN A 282 11.24 9.74 13.51
C ASN A 282 11.87 9.14 14.77
N GLN A 283 12.31 7.89 14.75
CA GLN A 283 12.99 7.28 15.89
C GLN A 283 14.32 7.99 16.19
N GLN A 284 15.12 8.30 15.18
CA GLN A 284 16.38 9.02 15.35
C GLN A 284 16.17 10.44 15.88
N SER A 285 15.17 11.15 15.35
CA SER A 285 14.83 12.51 15.79
C SER A 285 14.34 12.52 17.24
N ARG A 286 13.52 11.53 17.64
CA ARG A 286 13.06 11.35 19.04
C ARG A 286 14.23 11.13 19.99
N VAL A 287 15.16 10.23 19.67
CA VAL A 287 16.34 9.98 20.53
C VAL A 287 17.19 11.24 20.67
N ARG A 288 17.40 12.00 19.60
CA ARG A 288 18.11 13.29 19.66
C ARG A 288 17.38 14.30 20.55
N ARG A 289 16.05 14.41 20.43
CA ARG A 289 15.21 15.27 21.28
C ARG A 289 15.29 14.85 22.75
N PHE A 290 15.20 13.56 23.05
CA PHE A 290 15.33 13.05 24.43
C PHE A 290 16.69 13.36 25.04
N LYS A 291 17.80 13.22 24.29
CA LYS A 291 19.14 13.61 24.78
C LYS A 291 19.24 15.10 25.07
N LYS A 292 18.68 15.96 24.20
CA LYS A 292 18.65 17.42 24.41
C LYS A 292 17.83 17.76 25.65
N VAL A 293 16.58 17.28 25.72
CA VAL A 293 15.69 17.56 26.87
C VAL A 293 16.29 17.02 28.17
N GLY A 294 16.87 15.82 28.15
CA GLY A 294 17.55 15.24 29.31
C GLY A 294 18.71 16.10 29.82
N PHE A 295 19.50 16.67 28.90
CA PHE A 295 20.57 17.60 29.26
C PHE A 295 20.01 18.89 29.89
N TRP A 296 18.95 19.46 29.33
CA TRP A 296 18.27 20.65 29.89
C TRP A 296 17.67 20.38 31.26
N THR A 297 17.00 19.24 31.47
CA THR A 297 16.41 18.87 32.76
C THR A 297 17.48 18.60 33.82
N LEU A 298 18.59 17.95 33.45
CA LEU A 298 19.71 17.73 34.37
C LEU A 298 20.36 19.06 34.75
N SER A 299 20.60 19.94 33.78
CA SER A 299 21.13 21.28 34.03
C SER A 299 20.22 22.07 34.99
N LEU A 300 18.91 22.01 34.79
CA LEU A 300 17.94 22.71 35.65
C LEU A 300 17.89 22.10 37.07
N ALA A 301 17.95 20.78 37.20
CA ALA A 301 18.03 20.10 38.50
C ALA A 301 19.32 20.44 39.26
N VAL A 302 20.46 20.51 38.55
CA VAL A 302 21.75 20.92 39.13
C VAL A 302 21.68 22.37 39.63
N HIS A 303 21.12 23.28 38.83
CA HIS A 303 20.93 24.68 39.26
C HIS A 303 19.98 24.80 40.46
N ALA A 304 18.90 24.02 40.49
CA ALA A 304 17.97 23.97 41.62
C ALA A 304 18.63 23.43 42.90
N LEU A 305 19.49 22.40 42.80
CA LEU A 305 20.29 21.90 43.91
C LEU A 305 21.27 22.95 44.46
N PHE A 306 21.98 23.65 43.58
CA PHE A 306 22.89 24.72 43.99
C PHE A 306 22.16 25.90 44.64
N MET A 307 21.00 26.31 44.11
CA MET A 307 20.17 27.33 44.76
C MET A 307 19.61 26.86 46.10
N GLY A 308 19.21 25.59 46.22
CA GLY A 308 18.73 25.01 47.47
C GLY A 308 19.82 24.89 48.55
N MET A 309 21.06 24.62 48.16
CA MET A 309 22.21 24.62 49.09
C MET A 309 22.66 26.03 49.46
N ALA A 310 22.57 27.01 48.55
CA ALA A 310 22.89 28.41 48.82
C ALA A 310 21.88 29.08 49.79
N GLY A 311 20.64 28.59 49.84
CA GLY A 311 19.62 29.05 50.81
C GLY A 311 19.80 28.53 52.24
N ASN A 312 20.74 27.62 52.49
CA ASN A 312 20.97 26.98 53.80
C ASN A 312 22.26 27.46 54.49
N VAL A 313 22.85 28.57 54.02
CA VAL A 313 24.03 29.23 54.58
C VAL A 313 23.66 30.68 54.97
N VAL A 314 22.86 30.83 56.03
CA VAL A 314 22.73 32.05 56.86
C VAL A 314 22.49 31.62 58.30
#